data_AF-A0A9N9GS63-F1
#
_entry.id   AF-A0A9N9GS63-F1
#
_cell.length_a   1.000
_cell.length_b   1.000
_cell.length_c   1.000
_cell.angle_alpha   90.00
_cell.angle_beta   90.00
_cell.angle_gamma   90.00
#
_symmetry.space_group_name_H-M   'P 1'
#
loop_
_entity.id
_entity.type
_entity.pdbx_description
1 polymer ?
#
loop_
_entity_poly.entity_id
_entity_poly.type
_entity_poly.pdbx_seq_one_letter_code
_entity_poly.pdbx_strand_id
1 'polypeptide(L)'
;MVRSIREKLKDSVVTLAIGDGANDIAMIQEAHVGIGITGREGLQAARSSDYSISQFRFLENLLFVHGRWSYVRVSKFALGTLYKCMCFYLTQGIFQIFAVFSGTSLYESWSLAAYNTLFTSLPVLVVGIFEKDLNYDTLMAIPRLYKNGQENKEFNIKLFFSWMFGAIFHAIALTSVPILLHGYFMDYEIRVNGSPQLFELGMIIYTCVVCVVTIHISYLQCHNWTFLSHFTSFLMIFGWFTYQILYSFAYPIESKSAMYDVRGVFQRVGNRFNFWCALLLSISFALLPHYLLKTLRNMTKPTELELYQEAEKDQKYLEKLIECENTRDENSNEYKNDEKHDTKFIVGQMPFQDDQNFKSSAKRNSSPLAHYQNPLTPIEINENTAQMICYEQKGCRKI
;
A
#
# COMPACT_ATOMS: atom_id res chain seq x y z
N MET A 1 26.26 -23.05 4.95
CA MET A 1 25.87 -22.10 6.03
C MET A 1 24.53 -21.42 5.75
N VAL A 2 24.36 -20.70 4.64
CA VAL A 2 23.11 -20.00 4.27
C VAL A 2 21.89 -20.93 4.34
N ARG A 3 21.98 -22.10 3.70
CA ARG A 3 20.95 -23.14 3.76
C ARG A 3 20.56 -23.53 5.19
N SER A 4 21.54 -23.71 6.08
CA SER A 4 21.28 -24.07 7.48
C SER A 4 20.53 -22.97 8.24
N ILE A 5 20.79 -21.69 7.94
CA ILE A 5 20.03 -20.56 8.53
C ILE A 5 18.60 -20.57 8.01
N ARG A 6 18.42 -20.72 6.69
CA ARG A 6 17.09 -20.78 6.06
C ARG A 6 16.26 -21.95 6.59
N GLU A 7 16.86 -23.13 6.75
CA GLU A 7 16.15 -24.32 7.23
C GLU A 7 15.81 -24.25 8.72
N LYS A 8 16.64 -23.60 9.54
CA LYS A 8 16.40 -23.45 10.99
C LYS A 8 15.44 -22.32 11.35
N LEU A 9 15.40 -21.25 10.55
CA LEU A 9 14.63 -20.03 10.82
C LEU A 9 13.55 -19.76 9.75
N LYS A 10 13.04 -20.82 9.10
CA LYS A 10 12.22 -20.79 7.87
C LYS A 10 11.22 -19.65 7.73
N ASP A 11 10.48 -19.33 8.79
CA ASP A 11 9.37 -18.38 8.73
C ASP A 11 9.70 -17.00 9.34
N SER A 12 10.90 -16.81 9.90
CA SER A 12 11.24 -15.60 10.65
C SER A 12 12.27 -14.70 9.98
N VAL A 13 13.02 -15.19 8.98
CA VAL A 13 14.10 -14.41 8.36
C VAL A 13 14.14 -14.54 6.84
N VAL A 14 14.40 -13.41 6.19
CA VAL A 14 14.76 -13.35 4.77
C VAL A 14 16.28 -13.23 4.69
N THR A 15 16.91 -14.05 3.85
CA THR A 15 18.37 -14.10 3.72
C THR A 15 18.79 -13.50 2.39
N LEU A 16 19.84 -12.68 2.42
CA LEU A 16 20.43 -12.07 1.25
C LEU A 16 21.91 -12.44 1.20
N ALA A 17 22.40 -12.82 0.02
CA ALA A 17 23.80 -13.13 -0.22
C ALA A 17 24.35 -12.26 -1.34
N ILE A 18 25.61 -11.85 -1.21
CA ILE A 18 26.30 -10.97 -2.14
C ILE A 18 27.63 -11.60 -2.51
N GLY A 19 28.01 -11.54 -3.78
CA GLY A 19 29.33 -11.98 -4.24
C GLY A 19 29.70 -11.38 -5.58
N ASP A 20 31.00 -11.37 -5.89
CA ASP A 20 31.57 -10.83 -7.12
C ASP A 20 32.21 -11.92 -8.01
N GLY A 21 32.58 -13.05 -7.41
CA GLY A 21 33.29 -14.14 -8.06
C GLY A 21 32.49 -15.44 -8.23
N ALA A 22 33.08 -16.38 -8.96
CA ALA A 22 32.51 -17.71 -9.18
C ALA A 22 32.33 -18.52 -7.89
N ASN A 23 33.17 -18.25 -6.89
CA ASN A 23 33.15 -18.93 -5.59
C ASN A 23 31.88 -18.65 -4.80
N ASP A 24 31.26 -17.49 -5.02
CA ASP A 24 30.07 -17.06 -4.29
C ASP A 24 28.77 -17.49 -4.96
N ILE A 25 28.82 -18.09 -6.16
CA ILE A 25 27.61 -18.50 -6.90
C ILE A 25 26.75 -19.44 -6.06
N ALA A 26 27.37 -20.44 -5.42
CA ALA A 26 26.66 -21.37 -4.55
C ALA A 26 26.04 -20.67 -3.34
N MET A 27 26.69 -19.64 -2.80
CA MET A 27 26.16 -18.85 -1.69
C MET A 27 24.97 -17.98 -2.12
N ILE A 28 25.10 -17.32 -3.29
CA ILE A 28 24.09 -16.45 -3.89
C ILE A 28 22.81 -17.24 -4.20
N GLN A 29 22.95 -18.41 -4.84
CA GLN A 29 21.82 -19.28 -5.20
C GLN A 29 21.11 -19.90 -3.99
N GLU A 30 21.83 -20.08 -2.89
CA GLU A 30 21.26 -20.62 -1.65
C GLU A 30 20.52 -19.57 -0.82
N ALA A 31 20.65 -18.27 -1.10
CA ALA A 31 19.91 -17.21 -0.41
C ALA A 31 18.49 -17.02 -0.95
N HIS A 32 17.64 -16.25 -0.25
CA HIS A 32 16.33 -15.85 -0.78
C HIS A 32 16.44 -14.77 -1.84
N VAL A 33 17.45 -13.89 -1.68
CA VAL A 33 17.79 -12.86 -2.66
C VAL A 33 19.30 -12.92 -2.89
N GLY A 34 19.70 -13.18 -4.13
CA GLY A 34 21.08 -13.19 -4.57
C GLY A 34 21.48 -11.89 -5.27
N ILE A 35 22.58 -11.27 -4.86
CA ILE A 35 23.11 -10.05 -5.49
C ILE A 35 24.52 -10.29 -6.01
N GLY A 36 24.73 -10.06 -7.31
CA GLY A 36 26.02 -10.19 -7.96
C GLY A 36 26.68 -8.83 -8.18
N ILE A 37 27.90 -8.65 -7.71
CA ILE A 37 28.70 -7.47 -8.00
C ILE A 37 29.41 -7.66 -9.34
N THR A 38 29.18 -6.74 -10.28
CA THR A 38 29.87 -6.74 -11.56
C THR A 38 31.31 -6.26 -11.37
N GLY A 39 32.25 -7.22 -11.29
CA GLY A 39 33.68 -6.96 -11.08
C GLY A 39 34.55 -7.22 -12.32
N ARG A 40 35.85 -6.96 -12.18
CA ARG A 40 36.87 -7.32 -13.18
C ARG A 40 37.17 -8.82 -13.22
N GLU A 41 36.86 -9.54 -12.14
CA GLU A 41 37.11 -10.98 -11.99
C GLU A 41 36.16 -11.85 -12.83
N GLY A 42 35.09 -11.27 -13.35
CA GLY A 42 34.18 -11.92 -14.29
C GLY A 42 32.72 -11.52 -14.10
N LEU A 43 31.88 -11.92 -15.05
CA LEU A 43 30.43 -11.67 -15.01
C LEU A 43 29.64 -12.88 -14.47
N GLN A 44 30.32 -13.88 -13.93
CA GLN A 44 29.67 -15.15 -13.56
C GLN A 44 28.73 -14.99 -12.36
N ALA A 45 29.16 -14.29 -11.30
CA ALA A 45 28.31 -13.97 -10.15
C ALA A 45 27.10 -13.12 -10.56
N ALA A 46 27.33 -12.05 -11.32
CA ALA A 46 26.29 -11.16 -11.85
C ALA A 46 25.23 -11.86 -12.71
N ARG A 47 25.62 -12.87 -13.51
CA ARG A 47 24.69 -13.66 -14.33
C ARG A 47 23.91 -14.70 -13.53
N SER A 48 24.42 -15.08 -12.36
CA SER A 48 23.86 -16.14 -11.52
C SER A 48 23.11 -15.59 -10.31
N SER A 49 22.93 -14.27 -10.25
CA SER A 49 22.24 -13.52 -9.18
C SER A 49 20.90 -12.95 -9.66
N ASP A 50 19.97 -12.70 -8.74
CA ASP A 50 18.67 -12.07 -9.03
C ASP A 50 18.82 -10.59 -9.45
N TYR A 51 19.73 -9.87 -8.76
CA TYR A 51 20.08 -8.49 -9.07
C TYR A 51 21.58 -8.35 -9.27
N SER A 52 22.00 -7.54 -10.24
CA SER A 52 23.41 -7.17 -10.38
C SER A 52 23.63 -5.68 -10.17
N ILE A 53 24.60 -5.36 -9.31
CA ILE A 53 25.07 -4.01 -9.02
C ILE A 53 26.55 -3.89 -9.38
N SER A 54 27.02 -2.70 -9.75
CA SER A 54 28.43 -2.51 -10.11
C SER A 54 29.35 -2.29 -8.91
N GLN A 55 28.83 -1.76 -7.80
CA GLN A 55 29.60 -1.43 -6.60
C GLN A 55 28.77 -1.71 -5.35
N PHE A 56 29.43 -2.14 -4.28
CA PHE A 56 28.76 -2.46 -3.02
C PHE A 56 27.94 -1.29 -2.45
N ARG A 57 28.37 -0.04 -2.64
CA ARG A 57 27.63 1.15 -2.17
C ARG A 57 26.20 1.27 -2.72
N PHE A 58 25.90 0.68 -3.88
CA PHE A 58 24.56 0.74 -4.46
C PHE A 58 23.57 -0.23 -3.79
N LEU A 59 24.07 -1.13 -2.94
CA LEU A 59 23.25 -2.03 -2.14
C LEU A 59 22.32 -1.25 -1.20
N GLU A 60 22.80 -0.15 -0.65
CA GLU A 60 22.04 0.70 0.29
C GLU A 60 20.75 1.22 -0.37
N ASN A 61 20.88 1.86 -1.53
CA ASN A 61 19.75 2.34 -2.32
C ASN A 61 18.82 1.19 -2.75
N LEU A 62 19.40 0.06 -3.18
CA LEU A 62 18.63 -1.09 -3.64
C LEU A 62 17.74 -1.65 -2.53
N LEU A 63 18.25 -1.75 -1.29
CA LEU A 63 17.49 -2.29 -0.18
C LEU A 63 16.56 -1.24 0.45
N PHE A 64 17.13 -0.15 0.97
CA PHE A 64 16.37 0.78 1.81
C PHE A 64 15.31 1.57 1.05
N VAL A 65 15.58 1.86 -0.22
CA VAL A 65 14.61 2.55 -1.09
C VAL A 65 13.80 1.55 -1.91
N HIS A 66 14.45 0.85 -2.84
CA HIS A 66 13.72 0.02 -3.80
C HIS A 66 13.09 -1.23 -3.15
N GLY A 67 13.78 -1.87 -2.21
CA GLY A 67 13.27 -3.01 -1.46
C GLY A 67 12.04 -2.63 -0.64
N ARG A 68 12.11 -1.54 0.13
CA ARG A 68 10.95 -1.05 0.90
C ARG A 68 9.78 -0.67 0.00
N TRP A 69 10.00 0.15 -1.02
CA TRP A 69 8.93 0.55 -1.94
C TRP A 69 8.27 -0.66 -2.61
N SER A 70 9.06 -1.65 -3.03
CA SER A 70 8.53 -2.88 -3.64
C SER A 70 7.66 -3.67 -2.66
N TYR A 71 8.09 -3.77 -1.39
CA TYR A 71 7.32 -4.41 -0.34
C TYR A 71 5.97 -3.70 -0.11
N VAL A 72 5.95 -2.37 0.05
CA VAL A 72 4.70 -1.60 0.22
C VAL A 72 3.78 -1.76 -0.98
N ARG A 73 4.33 -1.61 -2.19
CA ARG A 73 3.61 -1.71 -3.46
C ARG A 73 2.90 -3.03 -3.64
N VAL A 74 3.63 -4.15 -3.49
CA VAL A 74 3.06 -5.50 -3.63
C VAL A 74 2.01 -5.75 -2.55
N SER A 75 2.26 -5.29 -1.31
CA SER A 75 1.32 -5.44 -0.20
C SER A 75 0.00 -4.71 -0.47
N LYS A 76 0.05 -3.44 -0.89
CA LYS A 76 -1.14 -2.65 -1.24
C LYS A 76 -1.85 -3.19 -2.47
N PHE A 77 -1.10 -3.66 -3.47
CA PHE A 77 -1.67 -4.30 -4.66
C PHE A 77 -2.47 -5.57 -4.30
N ALA A 78 -1.90 -6.44 -3.47
CA ALA A 78 -2.55 -7.67 -3.02
C ALA A 78 -3.80 -7.38 -2.17
N LEU A 79 -3.66 -6.52 -1.15
CA LEU A 79 -4.78 -6.13 -0.28
C LEU A 79 -5.88 -5.42 -1.06
N GLY A 80 -5.53 -4.50 -1.96
CA GLY A 80 -6.48 -3.78 -2.82
C GLY A 80 -7.22 -4.71 -3.78
N THR A 81 -6.54 -5.69 -4.37
CA THR A 81 -7.16 -6.69 -5.24
C THR A 81 -8.15 -7.58 -4.48
N LEU A 82 -7.77 -8.06 -3.30
CA LEU A 82 -8.66 -8.88 -2.47
C LEU A 82 -9.87 -8.07 -2.00
N TYR A 83 -9.65 -6.83 -1.56
CA TYR A 83 -10.71 -5.93 -1.12
C TYR A 83 -11.72 -5.63 -2.23
N LYS A 84 -11.26 -5.30 -3.45
CA LYS A 84 -12.19 -4.98 -4.55
C LYS A 84 -13.01 -6.18 -5.00
N CYS A 85 -12.41 -7.37 -5.00
CA CYS A 85 -13.09 -8.61 -5.35
C CYS A 85 -14.12 -8.97 -4.27
N MET A 86 -13.72 -8.91 -3.01
CA MET A 86 -14.60 -9.19 -1.88
C MET A 86 -15.78 -8.22 -1.86
N CYS A 87 -15.54 -6.92 -2.01
CA CYS A 87 -16.60 -5.90 -2.03
C CYS A 87 -17.62 -6.19 -3.13
N PHE A 88 -17.17 -6.42 -4.36
CA PHE A 88 -18.05 -6.65 -5.50
C PHE A 88 -18.84 -7.96 -5.41
N TYR A 89 -18.19 -9.10 -5.21
CA TYR A 89 -18.90 -10.36 -5.17
C TYR A 89 -19.81 -10.48 -3.95
N LEU A 90 -19.45 -9.83 -2.83
CA LEU A 90 -20.32 -9.83 -1.66
C LEU A 90 -21.57 -8.98 -1.87
N THR A 91 -21.56 -7.91 -2.67
CA THR A 91 -22.83 -7.19 -3.01
C THR A 91 -23.84 -8.13 -3.67
N GLN A 92 -23.39 -8.97 -4.60
CA GLN A 92 -24.24 -9.99 -5.21
C GLN A 92 -24.66 -11.08 -4.21
N GLY A 93 -23.76 -11.49 -3.31
CA GLY A 93 -24.07 -12.43 -2.23
C GLY A 93 -25.13 -11.90 -1.27
N ILE A 94 -25.04 -10.63 -0.88
CA ILE A 94 -26.04 -9.96 -0.03
C ILE A 94 -27.37 -9.84 -0.76
N PHE A 95 -27.35 -9.51 -2.05
CA PHE A 95 -28.56 -9.48 -2.88
C PHE A 95 -29.29 -10.83 -2.89
N GLN A 96 -28.58 -11.97 -2.86
CA GLN A 96 -29.24 -13.29 -2.79
C GLN A 96 -30.13 -13.48 -1.56
N ILE A 97 -29.83 -12.80 -0.45
CA ILE A 97 -30.67 -12.86 0.76
C ILE A 97 -32.05 -12.28 0.44
N PHE A 98 -32.10 -11.16 -0.29
CA PHE A 98 -33.35 -10.54 -0.74
C PHE A 98 -34.05 -11.35 -1.83
N ALA A 99 -33.28 -12.06 -2.67
CA ALA A 99 -33.79 -12.92 -3.72
C ALA A 99 -34.12 -14.36 -3.25
N VAL A 100 -34.16 -14.60 -1.93
CA VAL A 100 -34.44 -15.91 -1.29
C VAL A 100 -33.57 -17.04 -1.86
N PHE A 101 -32.29 -16.74 -2.11
CA PHE A 101 -31.31 -17.65 -2.69
C PHE A 101 -31.76 -18.33 -4.01
N SER A 102 -32.58 -17.65 -4.80
CA SER A 102 -33.05 -18.14 -6.10
C SER A 102 -31.95 -18.36 -7.15
N GLY A 103 -30.74 -17.82 -6.92
CA GLY A 103 -29.63 -17.88 -7.88
C GLY A 103 -29.73 -16.82 -8.99
N THR A 104 -30.70 -15.91 -8.90
CA THR A 104 -30.87 -14.80 -9.83
C THR A 104 -29.67 -13.85 -9.74
N SER A 105 -28.94 -13.63 -10.83
CA SER A 105 -27.80 -12.72 -10.80
C SER A 105 -28.26 -11.26 -10.61
N LEU A 106 -27.52 -10.48 -9.82
CA LEU A 106 -27.74 -9.03 -9.72
C LEU A 106 -27.18 -8.32 -10.97
N TYR A 107 -26.05 -8.83 -11.47
CA TYR A 107 -25.31 -8.24 -12.57
C TYR A 107 -25.54 -9.03 -13.85
N GLU A 108 -25.63 -8.30 -14.95
CA GLU A 108 -25.65 -8.88 -16.29
C GLU A 108 -24.31 -9.58 -16.59
N SER A 109 -24.35 -10.66 -17.36
CA SER A 109 -23.24 -11.60 -17.51
C SER A 109 -21.95 -10.99 -18.06
N TRP A 110 -22.03 -10.12 -19.07
CA TRP A 110 -20.84 -9.45 -19.61
C TRP A 110 -20.30 -8.40 -18.65
N SER A 111 -21.18 -7.63 -18.01
CA SER A 111 -20.81 -6.65 -16.99
C SER A 111 -20.11 -7.32 -15.80
N LEU A 112 -20.60 -8.48 -15.38
CA LEU A 112 -20.02 -9.31 -14.32
C LEU A 112 -18.60 -9.78 -14.70
N ALA A 113 -18.41 -10.30 -15.92
CA ALA A 113 -17.11 -10.74 -16.40
C ALA A 113 -16.10 -9.59 -16.57
N ALA A 114 -16.58 -8.42 -16.97
CA ALA A 114 -15.76 -7.24 -17.24
C ALA A 114 -15.24 -6.53 -15.97
N TYR A 115 -15.88 -6.73 -14.81
CA TYR A 115 -15.58 -5.98 -13.57
C TYR A 115 -14.10 -6.00 -13.19
N ASN A 116 -13.52 -7.20 -13.09
CA ASN A 116 -12.17 -7.34 -12.56
C ASN A 116 -11.10 -6.83 -13.51
N THR A 117 -11.33 -6.98 -14.81
CA THR A 117 -10.32 -6.73 -15.84
C THR A 117 -10.44 -5.33 -16.42
N LEU A 118 -11.65 -4.87 -16.76
CA LEU A 118 -11.84 -3.64 -17.52
C LEU A 118 -12.10 -2.41 -16.65
N PHE A 119 -12.82 -2.54 -15.53
CA PHE A 119 -13.32 -1.37 -14.80
C PHE A 119 -12.64 -1.10 -13.47
N THR A 120 -11.84 -2.03 -12.95
CA THR A 120 -11.21 -1.87 -11.61
C THR A 120 -9.75 -2.30 -11.54
N SER A 121 -9.14 -2.79 -12.62
CA SER A 121 -7.75 -3.28 -12.60
C SER A 121 -6.70 -2.17 -12.57
N LEU A 122 -6.85 -1.16 -13.45
CA LEU A 122 -5.85 -0.12 -13.63
C LEU A 122 -5.57 0.71 -12.37
N PRO A 123 -6.57 1.15 -11.58
CA PRO A 123 -6.31 1.92 -10.37
C PRO A 123 -5.48 1.14 -9.35
N VAL A 124 -5.77 -0.15 -9.19
CA VAL A 124 -5.01 -1.03 -8.28
C VAL A 124 -3.60 -1.27 -8.80
N LEU A 125 -3.45 -1.45 -10.12
CA LEU A 125 -2.15 -1.64 -10.75
C LEU A 125 -1.27 -0.40 -10.61
N VAL A 126 -1.82 0.80 -10.80
CA VAL A 126 -1.06 2.05 -10.65
C VAL A 126 -0.56 2.23 -9.23
N VAL A 127 -1.39 1.95 -8.22
CA VAL A 127 -0.95 1.94 -6.81
C VAL A 127 0.13 0.87 -6.60
N GLY A 128 -0.02 -0.31 -7.20
CA GLY A 128 0.97 -1.38 -7.13
C GLY A 128 2.32 -1.09 -7.83
N ILE A 129 2.41 -0.08 -8.69
CA ILE A 129 3.64 0.23 -9.43
C ILE A 129 4.28 1.54 -8.95
N PHE A 130 3.46 2.58 -8.77
CA PHE A 130 3.94 3.96 -8.61
C PHE A 130 3.86 4.48 -7.18
N GLU A 131 3.32 3.70 -6.24
CA GLU A 131 3.21 4.14 -4.85
C GLU A 131 4.59 4.40 -4.23
N LYS A 132 4.66 5.48 -3.47
CA LYS A 132 5.80 5.83 -2.61
C LYS A 132 5.22 6.23 -1.27
N ASP A 133 5.57 5.50 -0.24
CA ASP A 133 5.11 5.76 1.13
C ASP A 133 5.91 6.87 1.82
N LEU A 134 7.20 7.02 1.46
CA LEU A 134 8.13 8.06 1.89
C LEU A 134 9.07 8.44 0.74
N ASN A 135 9.67 9.63 0.82
CA ASN A 135 10.62 10.14 -0.16
C ASN A 135 11.98 9.43 -0.10
N TYR A 136 12.72 9.53 -1.22
CA TYR A 136 14.04 8.91 -1.38
C TYR A 136 15.02 9.39 -0.30
N ASP A 137 15.11 10.70 -0.09
CA ASP A 137 16.09 11.31 0.82
C ASP A 137 15.82 10.90 2.28
N THR A 138 14.55 10.83 2.68
CA THR A 138 14.12 10.38 4.02
C THR A 138 14.52 8.93 4.29
N LEU A 139 14.31 8.04 3.32
CA LEU A 139 14.64 6.61 3.45
C LEU A 139 16.15 6.37 3.53
N MET A 140 16.94 7.19 2.83
CA MET A 140 18.40 7.13 2.91
C MET A 140 18.93 7.75 4.21
N ALA A 141 18.31 8.83 4.69
CA ALA A 141 18.70 9.46 5.94
C ALA A 141 18.37 8.61 7.18
N ILE A 142 17.30 7.81 7.13
CA ILE A 142 16.84 7.01 8.28
C ILE A 142 16.67 5.52 7.89
N PRO A 143 17.76 4.74 7.84
CA PRO A 143 17.73 3.32 7.48
C PRO A 143 16.85 2.45 8.40
N ARG A 144 16.64 2.88 9.65
CA ARG A 144 15.79 2.18 10.63
C ARG A 144 14.37 1.96 10.13
N LEU A 145 13.86 2.83 9.27
CA LEU A 145 12.54 2.69 8.66
C LEU A 145 12.40 1.34 7.94
N TYR A 146 13.47 0.77 7.39
CA TYR A 146 13.45 -0.54 6.75
C TYR A 146 12.94 -1.68 7.65
N LYS A 147 13.02 -1.52 8.98
CA LYS A 147 12.52 -2.49 9.97
C LYS A 147 11.02 -2.82 9.79
N ASN A 148 10.22 -1.89 9.26
CA ASN A 148 8.80 -2.15 9.00
C ASN A 148 8.57 -3.31 8.01
N GLY A 149 9.48 -3.49 7.05
CA GLY A 149 9.47 -4.63 6.13
C GLY A 149 9.85 -5.93 6.83
N GLN A 150 10.88 -5.89 7.68
CA GLN A 150 11.34 -7.05 8.45
C GLN A 150 10.28 -7.55 9.45
N GLU A 151 9.48 -6.64 10.02
CA GLU A 151 8.41 -6.94 10.98
C GLU A 151 7.05 -7.24 10.29
N ASN A 152 7.02 -7.33 8.96
CA ASN A 152 5.81 -7.60 8.16
C ASN A 152 4.63 -6.65 8.45
N LYS A 153 4.90 -5.36 8.68
CA LYS A 153 3.85 -4.40 9.09
C LYS A 153 2.86 -4.06 7.96
N GLU A 154 3.28 -4.05 6.71
CA GLU A 154 2.45 -3.66 5.56
C GLU A 154 1.62 -4.84 5.00
N PHE A 155 1.98 -6.06 5.36
CA PHE A 155 1.21 -7.26 4.99
C PHE A 155 1.24 -8.27 6.13
N ASN A 156 0.15 -8.30 6.90
CA ASN A 156 -0.06 -9.26 7.98
C ASN A 156 -1.54 -9.67 8.05
N ILE A 157 -1.81 -10.77 8.75
CA ILE A 157 -3.16 -11.33 8.87
C ILE A 157 -4.15 -10.34 9.50
N LYS A 158 -3.72 -9.54 10.49
CA LYS A 158 -4.61 -8.55 11.13
C LYS A 158 -5.03 -7.47 10.14
N LEU A 159 -4.09 -6.98 9.34
CA LEU A 159 -4.34 -6.00 8.29
C LEU A 159 -5.22 -6.60 7.19
N PHE A 160 -4.94 -7.83 6.76
CA PHE A 160 -5.79 -8.55 5.81
C PHE A 160 -7.26 -8.58 6.27
N PHE A 161 -7.53 -9.03 7.49
CA PHE A 161 -8.90 -9.05 8.02
C PHE A 161 -9.50 -7.65 8.17
N SER A 162 -8.72 -6.65 8.57
CA SER A 162 -9.17 -5.26 8.61
C SER A 162 -9.67 -4.77 7.24
N TRP A 163 -8.93 -5.09 6.16
CA TRP A 163 -9.35 -4.78 4.80
C TRP A 163 -10.61 -5.59 4.40
N MET A 164 -10.70 -6.87 4.77
CA MET A 164 -11.88 -7.69 4.47
C MET A 164 -13.13 -7.20 5.19
N PHE A 165 -13.04 -6.81 6.47
CA PHE A 165 -14.17 -6.22 7.19
C PHE A 165 -14.58 -4.87 6.59
N GLY A 166 -13.61 -4.06 6.13
CA GLY A 166 -13.90 -2.84 5.37
C GLY A 166 -14.65 -3.15 4.06
N ALA A 167 -14.26 -4.19 3.32
CA ALA A 167 -14.95 -4.63 2.11
C ALA A 167 -16.38 -5.10 2.40
N ILE A 168 -16.58 -5.84 3.50
CA ILE A 168 -17.90 -6.30 3.95
C ILE A 168 -18.80 -5.11 4.28
N PHE A 169 -18.30 -4.15 5.04
CA PHE A 169 -19.04 -2.93 5.39
C PHE A 169 -19.47 -2.16 4.13
N HIS A 170 -18.54 -1.93 3.19
CA HIS A 170 -18.87 -1.25 1.94
C HIS A 170 -19.85 -2.06 1.09
N ALA A 171 -19.73 -3.38 1.02
CA ALA A 171 -20.69 -4.20 0.27
C ALA A 171 -22.11 -4.11 0.86
N ILE A 172 -22.25 -4.12 2.19
CA ILE A 172 -23.53 -3.94 2.88
C ILE A 172 -24.08 -2.53 2.59
N ALA A 173 -23.28 -1.49 2.77
CA ALA A 173 -23.69 -0.11 2.52
C ALA A 173 -24.15 0.09 1.06
N LEU A 174 -23.36 -0.40 0.10
CA LEU A 174 -23.61 -0.25 -1.33
C LEU A 174 -24.79 -1.06 -1.85
N THR A 175 -25.20 -2.12 -1.14
CA THR A 175 -26.38 -2.91 -1.50
C THR A 175 -27.63 -2.38 -0.80
N SER A 176 -27.55 -2.12 0.50
CA SER A 176 -28.68 -1.67 1.32
C SER A 176 -29.20 -0.30 0.92
N VAL A 177 -28.32 0.68 0.66
CA VAL A 177 -28.75 2.05 0.35
C VAL A 177 -29.53 2.10 -0.98
N PRO A 178 -29.03 1.58 -2.12
CA PRO A 178 -29.80 1.55 -3.36
C PRO A 178 -31.12 0.76 -3.25
N ILE A 179 -31.15 -0.37 -2.54
CA ILE A 179 -32.38 -1.15 -2.37
C ILE A 179 -33.44 -0.36 -1.58
N LEU A 180 -33.05 0.29 -0.48
CA LEU A 180 -33.95 1.11 0.32
C LEU A 180 -34.45 2.33 -0.44
N LEU A 181 -33.56 3.02 -1.16
CA LEU A 181 -33.92 4.18 -1.97
C LEU A 181 -34.83 3.77 -3.13
N HIS A 182 -34.56 2.64 -3.79
CA HIS A 182 -35.44 2.13 -4.84
C HIS A 182 -36.83 1.80 -4.28
N GLY A 183 -36.92 1.15 -3.12
CA GLY A 183 -38.21 0.86 -2.48
C GLY A 183 -38.99 2.09 -1.98
N TYR A 184 -38.31 3.21 -1.70
CA TYR A 184 -38.95 4.43 -1.20
C TYR A 184 -39.31 5.44 -2.31
N PHE A 185 -38.44 5.58 -3.33
CA PHE A 185 -38.61 6.57 -4.40
C PHE A 185 -39.28 6.00 -5.65
N MET A 186 -39.29 4.69 -5.82
CA MET A 186 -39.87 4.02 -6.97
C MET A 186 -40.93 3.04 -6.45
N ASP A 187 -42.22 3.39 -6.58
CA ASP A 187 -43.39 2.60 -6.17
C ASP A 187 -43.55 1.28 -6.97
N TYR A 188 -42.46 0.65 -7.39
CA TYR A 188 -42.44 -0.56 -8.21
C TYR A 188 -41.86 -1.74 -7.43
N GLU A 189 -42.59 -2.85 -7.44
CA GLU A 189 -42.09 -4.12 -6.92
C GLU A 189 -40.90 -4.62 -7.75
N ILE A 190 -39.83 -5.02 -7.07
CA ILE A 190 -38.70 -5.72 -7.70
C ILE A 190 -39.21 -7.09 -8.14
N ARG A 191 -39.64 -7.21 -9.41
CA ARG A 191 -40.09 -8.49 -9.97
C ARG A 191 -38.89 -9.39 -10.24
N VAL A 192 -39.03 -10.66 -9.85
CA VAL A 192 -38.04 -11.72 -10.09
C VAL A 192 -37.97 -12.04 -11.59
N ASN A 193 -36.78 -12.34 -12.09
CA ASN A 193 -36.43 -12.72 -13.47
C ASN A 193 -36.59 -11.64 -14.56
N GLY A 194 -35.46 -11.07 -14.97
CA GLY A 194 -35.34 -10.28 -16.21
C GLY A 194 -36.27 -9.10 -16.39
N SER A 195 -36.81 -8.61 -15.29
CA SER A 195 -37.52 -7.36 -15.24
C SER A 195 -36.51 -6.22 -15.50
N PRO A 196 -36.87 -5.18 -16.28
CA PRO A 196 -36.02 -4.01 -16.47
C PRO A 196 -35.54 -3.44 -15.12
N GLN A 197 -36.38 -3.52 -14.09
CA GLN A 197 -36.11 -3.04 -12.73
C GLN A 197 -34.92 -3.73 -12.07
N LEU A 198 -34.72 -5.04 -12.29
CA LEU A 198 -33.57 -5.75 -11.75
C LEU A 198 -32.26 -5.27 -12.40
N PHE A 199 -32.27 -5.05 -13.72
CA PHE A 199 -31.13 -4.51 -14.43
C PHE A 199 -30.83 -3.07 -13.99
N GLU A 200 -31.86 -2.23 -13.79
CA GLU A 200 -31.73 -0.88 -13.25
C GLU A 200 -31.03 -0.88 -11.88
N LEU A 201 -31.50 -1.72 -10.95
CA LEU A 201 -30.89 -1.87 -9.62
C LEU A 201 -29.44 -2.37 -9.70
N GLY A 202 -29.19 -3.40 -10.52
CA GLY A 202 -27.85 -3.95 -10.72
C GLY A 202 -26.89 -2.91 -11.28
N MET A 203 -27.31 -2.09 -12.24
CA MET A 203 -26.51 -1.00 -12.79
C MET A 203 -26.19 0.08 -11.75
N ILE A 204 -27.16 0.46 -10.90
CA ILE A 204 -26.93 1.44 -9.82
C ILE A 204 -25.87 0.91 -8.86
N ILE A 205 -26.07 -0.29 -8.31
CA ILE A 205 -25.15 -0.90 -7.34
C ILE A 205 -23.76 -1.05 -7.96
N TYR A 206 -23.66 -1.53 -9.21
CA TYR A 206 -22.38 -1.66 -9.91
C TYR A 206 -21.66 -0.32 -10.03
N THR A 207 -22.37 0.73 -10.46
CA THR A 207 -21.80 2.08 -10.59
C THR A 207 -21.30 2.59 -9.25
N CYS A 208 -22.07 2.38 -8.18
CA CYS A 208 -21.66 2.71 -6.82
C CYS A 208 -20.38 1.95 -6.42
N VAL A 209 -20.30 0.65 -6.69
CA VAL A 209 -19.12 -0.18 -6.37
C VAL A 209 -17.88 0.29 -7.13
N VAL A 210 -17.97 0.52 -8.44
CA VAL A 210 -16.84 1.02 -9.24
C VAL A 210 -16.33 2.36 -8.69
N CYS A 211 -17.24 3.29 -8.38
CA CYS A 211 -16.88 4.58 -7.81
C CYS A 211 -16.23 4.43 -6.41
N VAL A 212 -16.86 3.69 -5.50
CA VAL A 212 -16.36 3.52 -4.11
C VAL A 212 -15.02 2.80 -4.10
N VAL A 213 -14.87 1.71 -4.85
CA VAL A 213 -13.61 0.95 -4.92
C VAL A 213 -12.50 1.82 -5.51
N THR A 214 -12.79 2.54 -6.60
CA THR A 214 -11.80 3.43 -7.25
C THR A 214 -11.38 4.53 -6.29
N ILE A 215 -12.33 5.23 -5.65
CA ILE A 215 -12.02 6.32 -4.71
C ILE A 215 -11.26 5.80 -3.49
N HIS A 216 -11.71 4.67 -2.93
CA HIS A 216 -11.07 4.07 -1.77
C HIS A 216 -9.62 3.69 -2.05
N ILE A 217 -9.34 2.98 -3.14
CA ILE A 217 -7.98 2.52 -3.44
C ILE A 217 -7.10 3.68 -3.91
N SER A 218 -7.55 4.48 -4.86
CA SER A 218 -6.72 5.53 -5.49
C SER A 218 -6.48 6.76 -4.63
N TYR A 219 -7.42 7.11 -3.73
CA TYR A 219 -7.35 8.35 -2.96
C TYR A 219 -7.25 8.13 -1.45
N LEU A 220 -7.98 7.15 -0.90
CA LEU A 220 -7.95 6.93 0.56
C LEU A 220 -6.76 6.08 1.01
N GLN A 221 -6.33 5.09 0.22
CA GLN A 221 -5.23 4.18 0.59
C GLN A 221 -3.88 4.56 -0.03
N CYS A 222 -3.90 5.36 -1.10
CA CYS A 222 -2.72 5.89 -1.76
C CYS A 222 -2.20 7.13 -1.04
N HIS A 223 -0.90 7.16 -0.73
CA HIS A 223 -0.25 8.35 -0.17
C HIS A 223 0.18 9.31 -1.30
N ASN A 224 0.79 8.77 -2.36
CA ASN A 224 1.35 9.61 -3.42
C ASN A 224 0.35 9.80 -4.57
N TRP A 225 -0.32 10.95 -4.58
CA TRP A 225 -1.27 11.30 -5.64
C TRP A 225 -0.53 11.79 -6.88
N THR A 226 -0.38 10.87 -7.83
CA THR A 226 0.23 11.16 -9.13
C THR A 226 -0.83 11.47 -10.17
N PHE A 227 -0.45 12.20 -11.22
CA PHE A 227 -1.29 12.42 -12.41
C PHE A 227 -1.84 11.09 -12.97
N LEU A 228 -1.03 10.03 -12.96
CA LEU A 228 -1.44 8.72 -13.46
C LEU A 228 -2.54 8.08 -12.59
N SER A 229 -2.50 8.27 -11.27
CA SER A 229 -3.58 7.82 -10.37
C SER A 229 -4.91 8.50 -10.76
N HIS A 230 -4.91 9.83 -10.91
CA HIS A 230 -6.09 10.58 -11.34
C HIS A 230 -6.59 10.15 -12.73
N PHE A 231 -5.68 10.04 -13.70
CA PHE A 231 -6.00 9.66 -15.06
C PHE A 231 -6.64 8.27 -15.14
N THR A 232 -6.07 7.29 -14.44
CA THR A 232 -6.62 5.92 -14.42
C THR A 232 -7.95 5.83 -13.68
N SER A 233 -8.12 6.53 -12.55
CA SER A 233 -9.41 6.61 -11.86
C SER A 233 -10.50 7.22 -12.76
N PHE A 234 -10.18 8.32 -13.45
CA PHE A 234 -11.09 8.95 -14.41
C PHE A 234 -11.42 8.00 -15.56
N LEU A 235 -10.40 7.38 -16.15
CA LEU A 235 -10.56 6.46 -17.28
C LEU A 235 -11.44 5.25 -16.93
N MET A 236 -11.35 4.71 -15.72
CA MET A 236 -12.21 3.59 -15.30
C MET A 236 -13.66 4.02 -15.14
N ILE A 237 -13.92 5.14 -14.47
CA ILE A 237 -15.29 5.64 -14.27
C ILE A 237 -15.91 6.04 -15.60
N PHE A 238 -15.17 6.79 -16.42
CA PHE A 238 -15.60 7.18 -17.77
C PHE A 238 -15.79 5.96 -18.67
N GLY A 239 -14.88 4.99 -18.59
CA GLY A 239 -14.95 3.72 -19.32
C GLY A 239 -16.19 2.92 -18.97
N TRP A 240 -16.60 2.89 -17.70
CA TRP A 240 -17.85 2.26 -17.27
C TRP A 240 -19.09 2.91 -17.90
N PHE A 241 -19.20 4.24 -17.85
CA PHE A 241 -20.32 4.94 -18.48
C PHE A 241 -20.32 4.79 -20.01
N THR A 242 -19.14 4.83 -20.63
CA THR A 242 -18.99 4.61 -22.07
C THR A 242 -19.41 3.20 -22.46
N TYR A 243 -19.00 2.19 -21.69
CA TYR A 243 -19.45 0.81 -21.86
C TYR A 243 -20.96 0.70 -21.79
N GLN A 244 -21.62 1.34 -20.81
CA GLN A 244 -23.08 1.29 -20.70
C GLN A 244 -23.81 1.90 -21.89
N ILE A 245 -23.31 3.03 -22.41
CA ILE A 245 -23.88 3.66 -23.61
C ILE A 245 -23.72 2.74 -24.82
N LEU A 246 -22.49 2.26 -25.09
CA LEU A 246 -22.19 1.41 -26.23
C LEU A 246 -22.93 0.07 -26.15
N TYR A 247 -22.97 -0.55 -24.97
CA TYR A 247 -23.63 -1.82 -24.74
C TYR A 247 -25.14 -1.71 -24.95
N SER A 248 -25.77 -0.62 -24.49
CA SER A 248 -27.18 -0.32 -24.74
C SER A 248 -27.52 -0.21 -26.23
N PHE A 249 -26.63 0.35 -27.06
CA PHE A 249 -26.84 0.46 -28.51
C PHE A 249 -26.52 -0.83 -29.27
N ALA A 250 -25.49 -1.57 -28.85
CA ALA A 250 -25.05 -2.81 -29.49
C ALA A 250 -25.94 -4.02 -29.16
N TYR A 251 -26.80 -3.91 -28.14
CA TYR A 251 -27.63 -5.02 -27.70
C TYR A 251 -28.67 -5.43 -28.77
N PRO A 252 -28.77 -6.72 -29.13
CA PRO A 252 -29.61 -7.18 -30.23
C PRO A 252 -31.11 -6.97 -29.96
N ILE A 253 -31.84 -6.55 -31.01
CA ILE A 253 -33.26 -6.15 -30.98
C ILE A 253 -34.20 -7.33 -30.65
N GLU A 254 -33.80 -8.57 -30.95
CA GLU A 254 -34.65 -9.76 -30.84
C GLU A 254 -34.14 -10.81 -29.84
N SER A 255 -33.50 -10.39 -28.74
CA SER A 255 -33.12 -11.35 -27.70
C SER A 255 -34.31 -11.74 -26.82
N LYS A 256 -35.25 -12.53 -27.36
CA LYS A 256 -36.34 -13.17 -26.58
C LYS A 256 -35.82 -14.16 -25.51
N SER A 257 -34.52 -14.48 -25.53
CA SER A 257 -33.84 -15.42 -24.62
C SER A 257 -32.94 -14.74 -23.58
N ALA A 258 -32.77 -13.41 -23.61
CA ALA A 258 -31.96 -12.74 -22.61
C ALA A 258 -32.74 -12.53 -21.32
N MET A 259 -32.18 -13.01 -20.22
CA MET A 259 -32.66 -12.76 -18.87
C MET A 259 -32.58 -11.28 -18.44
N TYR A 260 -32.17 -10.34 -19.30
CA TYR A 260 -32.13 -8.90 -18.98
C TYR A 260 -32.55 -8.07 -20.21
N ASP A 261 -33.44 -7.09 -19.99
CA ASP A 261 -33.70 -6.04 -20.96
C ASP A 261 -32.68 -4.91 -20.78
N VAL A 262 -31.62 -4.93 -21.59
CA VAL A 262 -30.49 -3.98 -21.49
C VAL A 262 -30.75 -2.71 -22.32
N ARG A 263 -31.57 -2.81 -23.36
CA ARG A 263 -31.66 -1.79 -24.40
C ARG A 263 -32.38 -0.54 -23.90
N GLY A 264 -31.71 0.60 -23.98
CA GLY A 264 -32.30 1.90 -23.62
C GLY A 264 -32.46 2.14 -22.12
N VAL A 265 -32.10 1.18 -21.25
CA VAL A 265 -32.26 1.33 -19.80
C VAL A 265 -31.31 2.38 -19.25
N PHE A 266 -30.05 2.39 -19.68
CA PHE A 266 -29.09 3.41 -19.24
C PHE A 266 -29.55 4.83 -19.61
N GLN A 267 -30.08 5.05 -20.81
CA GLN A 267 -30.61 6.34 -21.25
C GLN A 267 -31.85 6.74 -20.45
N ARG A 268 -32.72 5.79 -20.10
CA ARG A 268 -33.92 6.02 -19.29
C ARG A 268 -33.57 6.39 -17.85
N VAL A 269 -32.63 5.66 -17.25
CA VAL A 269 -32.23 5.82 -15.85
C VAL A 269 -31.30 7.03 -15.67
N GLY A 270 -30.31 7.19 -16.55
CA GLY A 270 -29.32 8.26 -16.49
C GLY A 270 -29.92 9.66 -16.65
N ASN A 271 -31.07 9.79 -17.33
CA ASN A 271 -31.80 11.06 -17.45
C ASN A 271 -32.61 11.41 -16.19
N ARG A 272 -32.82 10.45 -15.26
CA ARG A 272 -33.58 10.70 -14.04
C ARG A 272 -32.68 11.25 -12.94
N PHE A 273 -33.10 12.35 -12.31
CA PHE A 273 -32.39 12.93 -11.18
C PHE A 273 -32.22 11.95 -10.00
N ASN A 274 -33.23 11.11 -9.76
CA ASN A 274 -33.23 10.11 -8.69
C ASN A 274 -32.04 9.14 -8.77
N PHE A 275 -31.58 8.80 -9.99
CA PHE A 275 -30.41 7.94 -10.19
C PHE A 275 -29.14 8.59 -9.62
N TRP A 276 -28.89 9.85 -9.96
CA TRP A 276 -27.70 10.58 -9.51
C TRP A 276 -27.73 10.84 -8.01
N CYS A 277 -28.91 11.12 -7.45
CA CYS A 277 -29.08 11.23 -6.00
C CYS A 277 -28.78 9.90 -5.29
N ALA A 278 -29.32 8.78 -5.78
CA ALA A 278 -29.07 7.47 -5.20
C ALA A 278 -27.59 7.08 -5.26
N LEU A 279 -26.92 7.38 -6.39
CA LEU A 279 -25.49 7.19 -6.57
C LEU A 279 -24.68 8.00 -5.55
N LEU A 280 -24.91 9.31 -5.47
CA LEU A 280 -24.18 10.19 -4.55
C LEU A 280 -24.40 9.80 -3.09
N LEU A 281 -25.66 9.56 -2.69
CA LEU A 281 -25.99 9.16 -1.31
C LEU A 281 -25.33 7.82 -0.93
N SER A 282 -25.33 6.83 -1.84
CA SER A 282 -24.70 5.53 -1.60
C SER A 282 -23.18 5.66 -1.45
N ILE A 283 -22.53 6.44 -2.32
CA ILE A 283 -21.08 6.68 -2.24
C ILE A 283 -20.73 7.41 -0.94
N SER A 284 -21.46 8.48 -0.60
CA SER A 284 -21.24 9.23 0.63
C SER A 284 -21.44 8.37 1.87
N PHE A 285 -22.52 7.59 1.93
CA PHE A 285 -22.80 6.72 3.07
C PHE A 285 -21.77 5.62 3.25
N ALA A 286 -21.23 5.07 2.15
CA ALA A 286 -20.18 4.06 2.21
C ALA A 286 -18.84 4.64 2.66
N LEU A 287 -18.40 5.77 2.11
CA LEU A 287 -17.05 6.30 2.33
C LEU A 287 -16.89 7.17 3.57
N LEU A 288 -17.92 7.96 3.94
CA LEU A 288 -17.82 8.92 5.05
C LEU A 288 -17.46 8.26 6.39
N PRO A 289 -18.10 7.16 6.82
CA PRO A 289 -17.78 6.54 8.11
C PRO A 289 -16.33 6.06 8.17
N HIS A 290 -15.85 5.44 7.10
CA HIS A 290 -14.47 4.97 7.02
C HIS A 290 -13.48 6.13 7.09
N TYR A 291 -13.74 7.21 6.35
CA TYR A 291 -12.89 8.40 6.35
C TYR A 291 -12.86 9.06 7.74
N LEU A 292 -14.02 9.24 8.38
CA LEU A 292 -14.11 9.82 9.72
C LEU A 292 -13.33 8.99 10.74
N LEU A 293 -13.50 7.66 10.76
CA LEU A 293 -12.77 6.79 11.67
C LEU A 293 -11.25 6.86 11.43
N LYS A 294 -10.81 6.91 10.16
CA LYS A 294 -9.39 7.06 9.82
C LYS A 294 -8.84 8.40 10.33
N THR A 295 -9.55 9.51 10.11
CA THR A 295 -9.12 10.83 10.58
C THR A 295 -9.06 10.91 12.11
N LEU A 296 -10.08 10.39 12.81
CA LEU A 296 -10.10 10.36 14.27
C LEU A 296 -8.95 9.52 14.85
N ARG A 297 -8.65 8.37 14.24
CA ARG A 297 -7.49 7.56 14.62
C ARG A 297 -6.20 8.34 14.42
N ASN A 298 -6.03 8.98 13.28
CA ASN A 298 -4.80 9.69 12.95
C ASN A 298 -4.58 10.91 13.87
N MET A 299 -5.65 11.56 14.34
CA MET A 299 -5.56 12.64 15.34
C MET A 299 -5.24 12.14 16.75
N THR A 300 -5.71 10.94 17.14
CA THR A 300 -5.57 10.44 18.51
C THR A 300 -4.32 9.60 18.71
N LYS A 301 -3.95 8.78 17.73
CA LYS A 301 -2.79 7.87 17.75
C LYS A 301 -2.24 7.68 16.33
N PRO A 302 -1.41 8.61 15.83
CA PRO A 302 -0.79 8.48 14.52
C PRO A 302 0.22 7.33 14.50
N THR A 303 0.31 6.65 13.35
CA THR A 303 1.31 5.60 13.14
C THR A 303 2.68 6.22 12.89
N GLU A 304 3.77 5.52 13.21
CA GLU A 304 5.15 5.98 12.92
C GLU A 304 5.32 6.42 11.46
N LEU A 305 4.76 5.67 10.51
CA LEU A 305 4.74 6.06 9.08
C LEU A 305 4.05 7.40 8.85
N GLU A 306 2.89 7.62 9.46
CA GLU A 306 2.10 8.84 9.29
C GLU A 306 2.82 10.06 9.87
N LEU A 307 3.56 9.88 10.97
CA LEU A 307 4.40 10.92 11.56
C LEU A 307 5.53 11.35 10.61
N TYR A 308 6.23 10.39 9.97
CA TYR A 308 7.27 10.73 8.99
C TYR A 308 6.67 11.36 7.72
N GLN A 309 5.49 10.90 7.28
CA GLN A 309 4.77 11.53 6.16
C GLN A 309 4.35 12.97 6.47
N GLU A 310 4.01 13.28 7.72
CA GLU A 310 3.74 14.64 8.16
C GLU A 310 5.03 15.46 8.26
N ALA A 311 6.11 14.86 8.77
CA ALA A 311 7.41 15.50 8.86
C ALA A 311 7.98 15.89 7.49
N GLU A 312 7.75 15.09 6.44
CA GLU A 312 8.16 15.43 5.06
C GLU A 312 7.54 16.73 4.53
N LYS A 313 6.45 17.22 5.14
CA LYS A 313 5.84 18.50 4.77
C LYS A 313 6.55 19.70 5.39
N ASP A 314 7.28 19.52 6.49
CA ASP A 314 8.09 20.55 7.14
C ASP A 314 9.56 20.11 7.20
N GLN A 315 10.34 20.63 6.24
CA GLN A 315 11.75 20.29 6.10
C GLN A 315 12.57 20.55 7.37
N LYS A 316 12.26 21.60 8.15
CA LYS A 316 13.00 21.91 9.38
C LYS A 316 12.74 20.88 10.47
N TYR A 317 11.51 20.39 10.54
CA TYR A 317 11.14 19.35 11.50
C TYR A 317 11.76 18.01 11.09
N LEU A 318 11.77 17.69 9.80
CA LEU A 318 12.43 16.50 9.27
C LEU A 318 13.93 16.47 9.58
N GLU A 319 14.63 17.58 9.35
CA GLU A 319 16.07 17.70 9.64
C GLU A 319 16.36 17.46 11.14
N LYS A 320 15.54 18.00 12.04
CA LYS A 320 15.66 17.75 13.49
C LYS A 320 15.45 16.29 13.85
N LEU A 321 14.49 15.61 13.20
CA LEU A 321 14.25 14.18 13.43
C LEU A 321 15.44 13.34 12.96
N ILE A 322 16.01 13.66 11.81
CA ILE A 322 17.21 13.00 11.28
C ILE A 322 18.38 13.18 12.25
N GLU A 323 18.61 14.39 12.76
CA GLU A 323 19.67 14.67 13.73
C GLU A 323 19.47 13.92 15.05
N CYS A 324 18.24 13.88 15.56
CA CYS A 324 17.88 13.13 16.75
C CYS A 324 18.08 11.61 16.59
N GLU A 325 17.83 11.07 15.39
CA GLU A 325 18.03 9.64 15.16
C GLU A 325 19.52 9.30 14.97
N ASN A 326 20.28 10.15 14.28
CA ASN A 326 21.74 9.99 14.15
C ASN A 326 22.44 10.02 15.52
N THR A 327 22.06 10.95 16.39
CA THR A 327 22.60 11.03 17.76
C THR A 327 22.19 9.84 18.63
N ARG A 328 21.01 9.25 18.41
CA ARG A 328 20.61 8.00 19.09
C ARG A 328 21.46 6.82 18.64
N ASP A 329 21.72 6.70 17.35
CA ASP A 329 22.54 5.63 16.81
C ASP A 329 23.99 5.75 17.32
N GLU A 330 24.55 6.97 17.36
CA GLU A 330 25.87 7.24 17.97
C GLU A 330 25.92 6.81 19.44
N ASN A 331 24.97 7.25 20.27
CA ASN A 331 24.90 6.87 21.68
C ASN A 331 24.74 5.34 21.84
N SER A 332 23.90 4.70 21.03
CA SER A 332 23.68 3.25 21.09
C SER A 332 24.94 2.44 20.72
N ASN A 333 25.77 2.98 19.83
CA ASN A 333 27.04 2.40 19.45
C ASN A 333 28.10 2.63 20.53
N GLU A 334 28.08 3.77 21.21
CA GLU A 334 28.95 4.06 22.36
C GLU A 334 28.67 3.11 23.53
N TYR A 335 27.41 2.94 23.92
CA TYR A 335 27.01 1.96 24.96
C TYR A 335 27.40 0.51 24.60
N LYS A 336 27.27 0.10 23.33
CA LYS A 336 27.72 -1.24 22.88
C LYS A 336 29.25 -1.39 22.88
N ASN A 337 29.98 -0.30 22.67
CA ASN A 337 31.44 -0.32 22.73
C ASN A 337 31.94 -0.37 24.17
N ASP A 338 31.24 0.27 25.11
CA ASP A 338 31.52 0.19 26.54
C ASP A 338 31.19 -1.22 27.10
N GLU A 339 30.06 -1.82 26.73
CA GLU A 339 29.76 -3.23 27.08
C GLU A 339 30.80 -4.21 26.50
N LYS A 340 31.34 -3.94 25.30
CA LYS A 340 32.46 -4.72 24.72
C LYS A 340 33.78 -4.49 25.44
N HIS A 341 33.98 -3.34 26.08
CA HIS A 341 35.14 -3.06 26.91
C HIS A 341 35.07 -3.80 28.25
N ASP A 342 33.87 -3.93 28.83
CA ASP A 342 33.63 -4.68 30.07
C ASP A 342 33.56 -6.20 29.88
N THR A 343 33.11 -6.68 28.71
CA THR A 343 33.10 -8.13 28.39
C THR A 343 34.45 -8.69 27.92
N LYS A 344 35.47 -7.84 27.72
CA LYS A 344 36.86 -8.30 27.46
C LYS A 344 37.53 -8.92 28.69
N PHE A 345 36.94 -8.86 29.87
CA PHE A 345 37.52 -9.44 31.10
C PHE A 345 37.16 -10.90 31.38
N ILE A 346 36.32 -11.56 30.57
CA ILE A 346 35.99 -13.00 30.75
C ILE A 346 35.97 -13.75 29.41
N VAL A 347 37.14 -13.96 28.79
CA VAL A 347 37.43 -15.18 27.99
C VAL A 347 38.93 -15.45 28.07
N GLY A 348 39.31 -16.59 28.66
CA GLY A 348 40.70 -17.04 28.75
C GLY A 348 41.23 -17.65 27.45
N GLN A 349 42.48 -17.27 27.12
CA GLN A 349 43.56 -17.97 26.42
C GLN A 349 43.31 -18.68 25.07
N MET A 350 43.99 -18.23 24.00
CA MET A 350 45.30 -18.76 23.54
C MET A 350 45.87 -17.93 22.35
N PRO A 351 47.20 -17.94 22.09
CA PRO A 351 47.88 -16.88 21.34
C PRO A 351 47.94 -17.17 19.83
N PHE A 352 47.83 -16.12 19.02
CA PHE A 352 48.25 -16.14 17.62
C PHE A 352 49.08 -14.88 17.34
N GLN A 353 50.24 -15.08 16.73
CA GLN A 353 51.32 -14.12 16.53
C GLN A 353 50.89 -12.85 15.79
N ASP A 354 51.34 -11.71 16.32
CA ASP A 354 51.39 -10.42 15.64
C ASP A 354 52.29 -10.50 14.41
N ASP A 355 51.80 -9.99 13.29
CA ASP A 355 52.65 -9.30 12.33
C ASP A 355 52.04 -7.92 12.03
N GLN A 356 52.82 -6.90 12.38
CA GLN A 356 52.52 -5.51 12.09
C GLN A 356 52.59 -5.26 10.59
N ASN A 357 51.65 -4.46 10.07
CA ASN A 357 51.93 -3.19 9.38
C ASN A 357 50.69 -2.77 8.58
N PHE A 358 50.14 -1.58 8.88
CA PHE A 358 50.02 -0.45 7.95
C PHE A 358 49.12 0.63 8.56
N LYS A 359 49.73 1.73 9.01
CA LYS A 359 49.04 3.00 9.25
C LYS A 359 48.99 3.77 7.92
N SER A 360 47.82 4.27 7.52
CA SER A 360 47.78 5.47 6.68
C SER A 360 46.61 6.38 7.04
N SER A 361 46.98 7.59 7.43
CA SER A 361 46.16 8.77 7.66
C SER A 361 45.34 9.19 6.43
N ALA A 362 44.15 9.76 6.65
CA ALA A 362 43.63 10.87 5.84
C ALA A 362 42.55 11.67 6.60
N LYS A 363 42.94 12.88 7.03
CA LYS A 363 42.05 13.97 7.47
C LYS A 363 41.15 14.40 6.30
N ARG A 364 39.85 14.63 6.53
CA ARG A 364 39.00 15.43 5.63
C ARG A 364 38.82 16.83 6.20
N ASN A 365 39.21 17.82 5.40
CA ASN A 365 38.94 19.24 5.61
C ASN A 365 37.47 19.54 5.33
N SER A 366 36.84 20.33 6.20
CA SER A 366 35.57 21.01 5.96
C SER A 366 35.82 22.41 5.38
N SER A 367 34.98 22.83 4.44
CA SER A 367 34.87 24.22 3.97
C SER A 367 33.41 24.68 4.11
N PRO A 368 33.14 25.93 4.54
CA PRO A 368 31.79 26.38 4.87
C PRO A 368 31.07 26.91 3.63
N LEU A 369 29.76 26.63 3.51
CA LEU A 369 28.88 27.29 2.55
C LEU A 369 27.92 28.24 3.27
N ALA A 370 27.75 29.40 2.65
CA ALA A 370 27.31 30.65 3.23
C ALA A 370 25.80 30.75 3.43
N HIS A 371 25.45 31.57 4.43
CA HIS A 371 24.12 32.10 4.74
C HIS A 371 23.38 32.70 3.53
N TYR A 372 22.09 32.42 3.45
CA TYR A 372 21.08 33.33 2.92
C TYR A 372 19.88 33.38 3.88
N GLN A 373 19.65 34.55 4.46
CA GLN A 373 18.46 34.89 5.24
C GLN A 373 17.43 35.56 4.35
N ASN A 374 16.15 35.21 4.51
CA ASN A 374 15.07 36.19 4.67
C ASN A 374 13.77 35.56 5.20
N PRO A 375 12.87 36.36 5.80
CA PRO A 375 12.13 35.97 6.98
C PRO A 375 10.65 35.69 6.70
N LEU A 376 10.09 34.67 7.33
CA LEU A 376 8.65 34.57 7.57
C LEU A 376 8.44 34.12 9.02
N THR A 377 7.50 34.80 9.65
CA THR A 377 7.18 34.88 11.08
C THR A 377 6.92 33.52 11.76
N PRO A 378 7.29 33.35 13.05
CA PRO A 378 7.05 32.11 13.78
C PRO A 378 5.59 32.03 14.23
N ILE A 379 4.93 30.94 13.88
CA ILE A 379 3.73 30.48 14.59
C ILE A 379 4.26 29.58 15.71
N GLU A 380 4.18 30.06 16.95
CA GLU A 380 4.48 29.27 18.15
C GLU A 380 3.55 28.05 18.20
N ILE A 381 4.11 26.86 18.01
CA ILE A 381 3.37 25.60 18.25
C ILE A 381 4.27 24.62 19.00
N ASN A 382 4.14 24.72 20.33
CA ASN A 382 4.20 23.68 21.36
C ASN A 382 5.36 22.65 21.31
N GLU A 383 6.46 22.96 22.01
CA GLU A 383 7.57 22.04 22.34
C GLU A 383 7.14 20.75 23.07
N ASN A 384 5.91 20.72 23.60
CA ASN A 384 5.38 19.57 24.35
C ASN A 384 5.09 18.33 23.48
N THR A 385 4.88 18.48 22.16
CA THR A 385 4.57 17.34 21.28
C THR A 385 5.83 16.55 20.91
N ALA A 386 6.95 17.24 20.68
CA ALA A 386 8.26 16.62 20.45
C ALA A 386 8.80 15.95 21.73
N GLN A 387 8.55 16.54 22.90
CA GLN A 387 8.87 15.91 24.18
C GLN A 387 7.98 14.70 24.50
N MET A 388 6.69 14.69 24.14
CA MET A 388 5.82 13.52 24.35
C MET A 388 6.30 12.29 23.57
N ILE A 389 6.79 12.44 22.35
CA ILE A 389 7.33 11.33 21.55
C ILE A 389 8.63 10.79 22.18
N CYS A 390 9.45 11.66 22.78
CA CYS A 390 10.63 11.26 23.55
C CYS A 390 10.31 10.67 24.93
N TYR A 391 9.17 11.02 25.55
CA TYR A 391 8.79 10.55 26.89
C TYR A 391 7.97 9.25 26.87
N GLU A 392 7.03 9.06 25.94
CA GLU A 392 6.25 7.81 25.85
C GLU A 392 7.12 6.59 25.49
N GLN A 393 8.26 6.79 24.83
CA GLN A 393 9.19 5.70 24.53
C GLN A 393 10.15 5.34 25.68
N LYS A 394 10.26 6.19 26.72
CA LYS A 394 10.97 5.84 27.97
C LYS A 394 10.12 4.98 28.92
N GLY A 395 8.83 4.79 28.64
CA GLY A 395 7.88 4.12 29.53
C GLY A 395 7.80 2.58 29.47
N CYS A 396 8.41 1.91 28.50
CA CYS A 396 8.33 0.44 28.37
C CYS A 396 9.57 -0.28 28.91
N ARG A 397 9.99 0.02 30.14
CA ARG A 397 10.76 -0.88 31.00
C ARG A 397 10.38 -0.64 32.47
N LYS A 398 9.29 -1.28 32.88
CA LYS A 398 8.98 -1.76 34.24
C LYS A 398 7.57 -2.35 34.19
N ILE A 399 7.46 -3.66 33.98
CA ILE A 399 7.14 -4.69 34.97
C ILE A 399 7.70 -6.00 34.40
#